data_AF-A0A7S1K6P9-F1
#
_entry.id   AF-A0A7S1K6P9-F1
#
_cell.length_a   1.000
_cell.length_b   1.000
_cell.length_c   1.000
_cell.angle_alpha   90.00
_cell.angle_beta   90.00
_cell.angle_gamma   90.00
#
_symmetry.space_group_name_H-M   'P 1'
#
loop_
_entity.id
_entity.type
_entity.pdbx_description
1 polymer ?
#
loop_
_entity_poly.entity_id
_entity_poly.type
_entity_poly.pdbx_seq_one_letter_code
_entity_poly.pdbx_strand_id
1 'polypeptide(L)'
;MHAAIGHSQGLVAAACIAHRDAHTVEGLQKVAGNALRMMFWNGLRLQYAYGHPRRVAPNVLNAAVEAGAGKPTPMLSIRGLPVPLLTASLAKVNAYLPPTHHVHIALKNGPDFTVVAG
;
A
#
# COMPACT_ATOMS: atom_id res chain seq x y z
N MET A 1 0.45 5.61 27.78
CA MET A 1 0.98 5.23 26.44
C MET A 1 2.06 6.23 26.08
N HIS A 2 3.31 5.80 25.87
CA HIS A 2 4.41 6.74 25.52
C HIS A 2 4.46 7.05 24.01
N ALA A 3 4.06 6.09 23.17
CA ALA A 3 3.83 6.28 21.74
C ALA A 3 2.96 5.14 21.18
N ALA A 4 2.30 5.38 20.05
CA ALA A 4 1.67 4.37 19.21
C ALA A 4 2.08 4.61 17.75
N ILE A 5 2.37 3.54 17.01
CA ILE A 5 2.76 3.60 15.60
C ILE A 5 1.95 2.60 14.80
N GLY A 6 1.75 2.90 13.52
CA GLY A 6 1.03 2.03 12.61
C GLY A 6 1.59 2.14 11.20
N HIS A 7 1.67 1.00 10.52
CA HIS A 7 2.18 0.91 9.15
C HIS A 7 1.03 0.99 8.15
N SER A 8 1.18 1.82 7.10
CA SER A 8 0.15 2.01 6.07
C SER A 8 -1.22 2.28 6.73
N GLN A 9 -2.24 1.46 6.44
CA GLN A 9 -3.56 1.58 7.07
C GLN A 9 -3.58 1.37 8.59
N GLY A 10 -2.58 0.69 9.15
CA GLY A 10 -2.43 0.46 10.59
C GLY A 10 -2.27 1.76 11.38
N LEU A 11 -1.87 2.87 10.73
CA LEU A 11 -1.83 4.20 11.35
C LEU A 11 -3.18 4.59 11.95
N VAL A 12 -4.28 4.18 11.32
CA VAL A 12 -5.64 4.46 11.80
C VAL A 12 -5.89 3.80 13.15
N ALA A 13 -5.48 2.53 13.30
CA ALA A 13 -5.59 1.82 14.57
C ALA A 13 -4.70 2.44 15.66
N ALA A 14 -3.47 2.83 15.31
CA ALA A 14 -2.56 3.52 16.22
C ALA A 14 -3.15 4.84 16.72
N ALA A 15 -3.74 5.64 15.83
CA ALA A 15 -4.43 6.87 16.19
C ALA A 15 -5.68 6.61 17.05
N CYS A 16 -6.43 5.55 16.76
CA CYS A 16 -7.60 5.15 17.54
C CYS A 16 -7.25 4.83 19.00
N ILE A 17 -6.20 4.04 19.24
CA ILE A 17 -5.78 3.65 20.60
C ILE A 17 -5.11 4.80 21.36
N ALA A 18 -4.47 5.74 20.64
CA ALA A 18 -3.86 6.93 21.22
C ALA A 18 -4.86 8.06 21.47
N HIS A 19 -6.09 7.94 20.96
CA HIS A 19 -7.10 8.98 21.09
C HIS A 19 -7.46 9.21 22.56
N ARG A 20 -7.61 10.48 22.95
CA ARG A 20 -7.85 10.87 24.35
C ARG A 20 -9.07 10.18 24.97
N ASP A 21 -10.11 9.90 24.18
CA ASP A 21 -11.34 9.28 24.66
C ASP A 21 -11.23 7.74 24.78
N ALA A 22 -10.17 7.11 24.28
CA ALA A 22 -10.02 5.65 24.23
C ALA A 22 -9.62 5.00 25.58
N HIS A 23 -9.58 5.78 26.67
CA HIS A 23 -9.23 5.29 28.01
C HIS A 23 -10.40 4.58 28.72
N THR A 24 -11.61 4.70 28.21
CA THR A 24 -12.80 3.94 28.65
C THR A 24 -13.26 3.00 27.56
N VAL A 25 -14.01 1.95 27.91
CA VAL A 25 -14.57 1.01 26.94
C VAL A 25 -15.53 1.72 25.99
N GLU A 26 -16.41 2.56 26.53
CA GLU A 26 -17.42 3.30 25.77
C GLU A 26 -16.77 4.31 24.83
N GLY A 27 -15.76 5.04 25.31
CA GLY A 27 -14.99 5.97 24.49
C GLY A 27 -14.18 5.28 23.40
N LEU A 28 -13.56 4.13 23.71
CA LEU A 28 -12.87 3.31 22.72
C LEU A 28 -13.86 2.80 21.65
N GLN A 29 -15.03 2.29 22.03
CA GLN A 29 -16.06 1.84 21.09
C GLN A 29 -16.50 2.97 20.15
N LYS A 30 -16.70 4.19 20.70
CA LYS A 30 -17.06 5.37 19.91
C LYS A 30 -15.97 5.74 18.90
N VAL A 31 -14.71 5.83 19.33
CA VAL A 31 -13.58 6.20 18.46
C VAL A 31 -13.32 5.11 17.43
N ALA A 32 -13.37 3.84 17.81
CA ALA A 32 -13.22 2.70 16.91
C ALA A 32 -14.32 2.67 15.85
N GLY A 33 -15.58 2.97 16.23
CA GLY A 33 -16.67 3.10 15.27
C GLY A 33 -16.42 4.18 14.22
N ASN A 34 -15.83 5.31 14.61
CA ASN A 34 -15.45 6.37 13.67
C ASN A 34 -14.28 5.96 12.77
N ALA A 35 -13.25 5.32 13.35
CA ALA A 35 -12.11 4.80 12.62
C ALA A 35 -12.54 3.77 11.55
N LEU A 36 -13.42 2.84 11.91
CA LEU A 36 -13.98 1.84 10.98
C LEU A 36 -14.77 2.49 9.85
N ARG A 37 -15.64 3.48 10.15
CA ARG A 37 -16.37 4.23 9.11
C ARG A 37 -15.41 4.92 8.15
N MET A 38 -14.37 5.56 8.67
CA MET A 38 -13.34 6.22 7.85
C MET A 38 -12.62 5.20 6.95
N MET A 39 -12.18 4.07 7.51
CA MET A 39 -11.50 3.02 6.73
C MET A 39 -12.40 2.43 5.65
N PHE A 40 -13.69 2.22 5.96
CA PHE A 40 -14.68 1.76 4.99
C PHE A 40 -14.76 2.72 3.80
N TRP A 41 -14.98 4.01 4.06
CA TRP A 41 -15.08 5.00 2.99
C TRP A 41 -13.77 5.16 2.23
N ASN A 42 -12.63 5.11 2.91
CA ASN A 42 -11.33 5.14 2.25
C ASN A 42 -11.16 3.96 1.30
N GLY A 43 -11.44 2.72 1.76
CA GLY A 43 -11.37 1.52 0.93
C GLY A 43 -12.29 1.59 -0.29
N LEU A 44 -13.55 1.99 -0.10
CA LEU A 44 -14.51 2.13 -1.20
C LEU A 44 -14.05 3.17 -2.23
N ARG A 45 -13.60 4.34 -1.77
CA ARG A 45 -13.15 5.41 -2.67
C ARG A 45 -11.86 5.04 -3.40
N LEU A 46 -10.95 4.33 -2.77
CA LEU A 46 -9.74 3.82 -3.42
C LEU A 46 -10.08 2.80 -4.52
N GLN A 47 -11.04 1.91 -4.29
CA GLN A 47 -11.51 0.99 -5.34
C GLN A 47 -12.12 1.74 -6.53
N TYR A 48 -12.91 2.79 -6.29
CA TYR A 48 -13.45 3.61 -7.38
C TYR A 48 -12.38 4.42 -8.10
N ALA A 49 -11.40 4.98 -7.39
CA ALA A 49 -10.33 5.77 -7.97
C ALA A 49 -9.37 4.93 -8.83
N TYR A 50 -9.04 3.72 -8.37
CA TYR A 50 -8.24 2.77 -9.17
C TYR A 50 -9.05 2.20 -10.34
N GLY A 51 -10.37 2.13 -10.18
CA GLY A 51 -11.30 1.62 -11.18
C GLY A 51 -11.41 0.08 -11.16
N HIS A 52 -12.10 -0.48 -12.15
CA HIS A 52 -12.10 -1.92 -12.36
C HIS A 52 -10.66 -2.41 -12.58
N PRO A 53 -10.26 -3.55 -11.97
CA PRO A 53 -8.91 -4.06 -12.16
C PRO A 53 -8.67 -4.19 -13.67
N ARG A 54 -7.66 -3.46 -14.16
CA ARG A 54 -7.22 -3.60 -15.54
C ARG A 54 -6.95 -5.08 -15.73
N ARG A 55 -7.66 -5.70 -16.66
CA ARG A 55 -7.51 -7.13 -16.92
C ARG A 55 -6.08 -7.33 -17.39
N VAL A 56 -5.26 -7.91 -16.52
CA VAL A 56 -3.93 -8.40 -16.89
C VAL A 56 -4.17 -9.50 -17.92
N ALA A 57 -3.51 -9.38 -19.07
CA ALA A 57 -3.66 -10.38 -20.13
C ALA A 57 -3.25 -11.77 -19.61
N PRO A 58 -3.97 -12.85 -19.96
CA PRO A 58 -3.72 -14.18 -19.39
C PRO A 58 -2.27 -14.67 -19.56
N ASN A 59 -1.62 -14.32 -20.68
CA ASN A 59 -0.22 -14.64 -20.93
C ASN A 59 0.73 -13.98 -19.93
N VAL A 60 0.48 -12.72 -19.54
CA VAL A 60 1.29 -12.01 -18.53
C VAL A 60 1.09 -12.63 -17.15
N LEU A 61 -0.15 -13.01 -16.83
CA LEU A 61 -0.46 -13.69 -15.57
C LEU A 61 0.24 -15.05 -15.48
N ASN A 62 0.18 -15.86 -16.54
CA ASN A 62 0.86 -17.16 -16.59
C ASN A 62 2.38 -17.01 -16.48
N ALA A 63 2.97 -16.09 -17.25
CA ALA A 63 4.41 -15.84 -17.21
C ALA A 63 4.89 -15.38 -15.81
N ALA A 64 4.11 -14.54 -15.12
CA ALA A 64 4.44 -14.11 -13.76
C ALA A 64 4.39 -15.28 -12.75
N VAL A 65 3.41 -16.17 -12.88
CA VAL A 65 3.29 -17.36 -12.03
C VAL A 65 4.41 -18.36 -12.32
N GLU A 66 4.72 -18.62 -13.58
CA GLU A 66 5.81 -19.51 -14.01
C GLU A 66 7.19 -18.99 -13.55
N ALA A 67 7.39 -17.67 -13.55
CA ALA A 67 8.59 -17.03 -13.03
C ALA A 67 8.65 -17.00 -11.49
N GLY A 68 7.66 -17.53 -10.78
CA GLY A 68 7.59 -17.53 -9.32
C GLY A 68 7.26 -16.18 -8.68
N ALA A 69 6.85 -15.18 -9.46
CA ALA A 69 6.48 -13.85 -8.98
C ALA A 69 5.04 -13.81 -8.41
N GLY A 70 4.23 -14.84 -8.70
CA GLY A 70 2.84 -14.94 -8.26
C GLY A 70 1.88 -14.09 -9.10
N LYS A 71 0.66 -13.89 -8.59
CA LYS A 71 -0.37 -13.12 -9.28
C LYS A 71 -0.02 -11.62 -9.24
N PRO A 72 0.00 -10.91 -10.38
CA PRO A 72 0.27 -9.47 -10.40
C PRO A 72 -0.74 -8.68 -9.54
N THR A 73 -0.22 -7.73 -8.78
CA THR A 73 -1.01 -6.77 -7.98
C THR A 73 -0.46 -5.36 -8.18
N PRO A 74 -1.21 -4.30 -7.80
CA PRO A 74 -0.75 -2.91 -7.93
C PRO A 74 0.40 -2.53 -6.98
N MET A 75 0.87 -3.45 -6.12
CA MET A 75 1.94 -3.20 -5.16
C MET A 75 2.94 -4.37 -5.15
N LEU A 76 4.17 -4.11 -5.61
CA LEU A 76 5.25 -5.09 -5.71
C LEU A 76 6.24 -4.94 -4.57
N SER A 77 6.43 -5.99 -3.78
CA SER A 77 7.47 -6.08 -2.74
C SER A 77 8.82 -6.42 -3.35
N ILE A 78 9.85 -5.61 -3.08
CA ILE A 78 11.22 -5.81 -3.55
C ILE A 78 12.16 -5.88 -2.35
N ARG A 79 12.98 -6.95 -2.31
CA ARG A 79 14.00 -7.19 -1.27
C ARG A 79 15.38 -7.34 -1.90
N GLY A 80 16.43 -6.96 -1.17
CA GLY A 80 17.83 -7.11 -1.61
C GLY A 80 18.28 -6.11 -2.66
N LEU A 81 17.51 -5.04 -2.91
CA LEU A 81 17.84 -4.00 -3.87
C LEU A 81 17.90 -2.62 -3.19
N PRO A 82 19.09 -1.98 -3.11
CA PRO A 82 19.23 -0.64 -2.56
C PRO A 82 18.37 0.39 -3.31
N VAL A 83 17.82 1.35 -2.57
CA VAL A 83 16.94 2.41 -3.11
C VAL A 83 17.53 3.16 -4.32
N PRO A 84 18.82 3.53 -4.37
CA PRO A 84 19.37 4.20 -5.55
C PRO A 84 19.30 3.34 -6.82
N LEU A 85 19.61 2.05 -6.72
CA LEU A 85 19.54 1.12 -7.84
C LEU A 85 18.09 0.87 -8.28
N LEU A 86 17.18 0.70 -7.32
CA LEU A 86 15.75 0.59 -7.62
C LEU A 86 15.25 1.84 -8.34
N THR A 87 15.60 3.03 -7.86
CA THR A 87 15.18 4.31 -8.47
C THR A 87 15.65 4.41 -9.92
N ALA A 88 16.89 4.02 -10.22
CA ALA A 88 17.40 3.98 -11.59
C ALA A 88 16.63 2.98 -12.48
N SER A 89 16.27 1.81 -11.96
CA SER A 89 15.44 0.83 -12.67
C SER A 89 14.03 1.36 -12.94
N LEU A 90 13.38 2.02 -11.96
CA LEU A 90 12.07 2.63 -12.15
C LEU A 90 12.10 3.76 -13.18
N ALA A 91 13.16 4.57 -13.21
CA ALA A 91 13.32 5.61 -14.23
C ALA A 91 13.36 5.03 -15.66
N LYS A 92 14.07 3.91 -15.85
CA LYS A 92 14.08 3.20 -17.14
C LYS A 92 12.71 2.68 -17.52
N VAL A 93 11.97 2.09 -16.57
CA VAL A 93 10.60 1.60 -16.80
C VAL A 93 9.66 2.76 -17.16
N ASN A 94 9.66 3.83 -16.37
CA ASN A 94 8.79 4.98 -16.56
C ASN A 94 9.08 5.75 -17.85
N ALA A 95 10.29 5.67 -18.42
CA ALA A 95 10.61 6.25 -19.72
C ALA A 95 9.78 5.64 -20.87
N TYR A 96 9.27 4.42 -20.72
CA TYR A 96 8.40 3.76 -21.69
C TYR A 96 6.90 3.91 -21.37
N LEU A 97 6.55 4.55 -20.25
CA LEU A 97 5.18 4.66 -19.78
C LEU A 97 4.69 6.11 -19.86
N PRO A 98 3.40 6.33 -20.22
CA PRO A 98 2.81 7.65 -20.05
C PRO A 98 2.77 8.04 -18.56
N PRO A 99 2.78 9.34 -18.23
CA PRO A 99 2.81 9.80 -16.83
C PRO A 99 1.72 9.20 -15.93
N THR A 100 0.55 8.88 -16.49
CA THR A 100 -0.59 8.26 -15.77
C THR A 100 -0.36 6.80 -15.37
N HIS A 101 0.74 6.19 -15.82
CA HIS A 101 1.10 4.79 -15.57
C HIS A 101 2.47 4.66 -14.89
N HIS A 102 3.05 5.77 -14.44
CA HIS A 102 4.35 5.74 -13.78
C HIS A 102 4.28 4.97 -12.46
N VAL A 103 5.26 4.10 -12.26
CA VAL A 103 5.46 3.37 -11.00
C VAL A 103 6.42 4.13 -10.10
N HIS A 104 6.22 4.03 -8.78
CA HIS A 104 7.02 4.75 -7.79
C HIS A 104 7.22 3.92 -6.51
N ILE A 105 8.25 4.26 -5.73
CA ILE A 105 8.46 3.66 -4.40
C ILE A 105 7.37 4.19 -3.47
N ALA A 106 6.45 3.33 -3.06
CA ALA A 106 5.34 3.66 -2.16
C ALA A 106 5.72 3.46 -0.69
N LEU A 107 6.52 2.44 -0.36
CA LEU A 107 6.93 2.13 1.00
C LEU A 107 8.43 1.83 1.07
N LYS A 108 9.07 2.33 2.13
CA LYS A 108 10.44 1.95 2.53
C LYS A 108 10.35 1.23 3.87
N ASN A 109 10.32 -0.09 3.82
CA ASN A 109 10.17 -0.94 5.01
C ASN A 109 11.52 -1.27 5.67
N GLY A 110 12.62 -1.03 4.99
CA GLY A 110 13.99 -1.22 5.49
C GLY A 110 15.04 -0.70 4.49
N PRO A 111 16.34 -0.92 4.77
CA PRO A 111 17.44 -0.44 3.92
C PRO A 111 17.41 -0.98 2.48
N ASP A 112 16.98 -2.22 2.31
CA ASP A 112 16.89 -2.95 1.04
C ASP A 112 15.52 -3.62 0.86
N PHE A 113 14.51 -3.21 1.65
CA PHE A 113 13.15 -3.70 1.58
C PHE A 113 12.19 -2.55 1.26
N THR A 114 11.61 -2.58 0.07
CA THR A 114 10.71 -1.54 -0.44
C THR A 114 9.46 -2.14 -1.05
N VAL A 115 8.43 -1.30 -1.21
CA VAL A 115 7.25 -1.62 -2.01
C VAL A 115 7.09 -0.57 -3.09
N VAL A 116 6.96 -1.02 -4.33
CA VAL A 116 6.67 -0.19 -5.51
C VAL A 116 5.17 -0.26 -5.80
N ALA A 117 4.55 0.86 -6.18
CA ALA A 117 3.16 0.91 -6.59
C ALA A 117 2.98 1.64 -7.93
N GLY A 118 1.94 1.28 -8.67
CA GLY A 118 1.50 1.91 -9.91
C GLY A 118 0.58 1.02 -10.74
#